data_AF-A0AAE2RS06-F1
#
_entry.id   AF-A0AAE2RS06-F1
#
_cell.length_a   1.000
_cell.length_b   1.000
_cell.length_c   1.000
_cell.angle_alpha   90.00
_cell.angle_beta   90.00
_cell.angle_gamma   90.00
#
_symmetry.space_group_name_H-M   'P 1'
#
loop_
_entity.id
_entity.type
_entity.pdbx_description
1 polymer ?
#
loop_
_entity_poly.entity_id
_entity_poly.type
_entity_poly.pdbx_seq_one_letter_code
_entity_poly.pdbx_strand_id
1 'polypeptide(L)' 'MEKLRKGEHEKAMEKAKEMLDKGCGMGDIMEETKLSEENVMKAKRKWEDRS' A
#
# COMPACT_ATOMS: atom_id res chain seq x y z
N MET A 1 3.58 -7.89 -17.03
CA MET A 1 3.16 -7.21 -15.78
C MET A 1 1.91 -6.43 -16.10
N GLU A 2 0.75 -6.91 -15.65
CA GLU A 2 -0.51 -6.19 -15.78
C GLU A 2 -0.44 -4.89 -14.98
N LYS A 3 -0.67 -3.77 -15.66
CA LYS A 3 -0.81 -2.46 -15.03
C LYS A 3 -2.19 -2.43 -14.39
N LEU A 4 -2.25 -2.40 -13.05
CA LEU A 4 -3.48 -2.11 -12.30
C LEU A 4 -4.19 -0.92 -12.96
N ARG A 5 -5.48 -1.07 -13.28
CA ARG A 5 -6.30 0.04 -13.78
C ARG A 5 -6.26 1.16 -12.74
N LYS A 6 -6.19 2.43 -13.17
CA LYS A 6 -5.98 3.60 -12.28
C LYS A 6 -6.85 3.60 -11.01
N GLY A 7 -8.13 3.21 -11.12
CA GLY A 7 -9.04 3.15 -9.97
C GLY A 7 -8.80 1.99 -8.99
N GLU A 8 -8.23 0.87 -9.44
CA GLU A 8 -7.86 -0.23 -8.54
C GLU A 8 -6.57 0.08 -7.80
N HIS A 9 -5.65 0.79 -8.46
CA HIS A 9 -4.42 1.24 -7.83
C HIS A 9 -4.70 2.21 -6.67
N GLU A 10 -5.63 3.16 -6.82
CA GLU A 10 -6.02 4.07 -5.74
C GLU A 10 -6.63 3.33 -4.54
N LYS A 11 -7.58 2.42 -4.77
CA LYS A 11 -8.18 1.61 -3.69
C LYS A 11 -7.14 0.78 -2.95
N ALA A 12 -6.22 0.16 -3.68
CA ALA A 12 -5.14 -0.61 -3.10
C ALA A 12 -4.20 0.26 -2.25
N MET A 13 -3.91 1.49 -2.70
CA MET A 13 -3.10 2.48 -1.96
C MET A 13 -3.80 2.97 -0.68
N GLU A 14 -5.10 3.23 -0.72
CA GLU A 14 -5.88 3.58 0.48
C GLU A 14 -5.90 2.43 1.49
N LYS A 15 -6.15 1.20 1.02
CA LYS A 15 -6.14 0.02 1.89
C LYS A 15 -4.76 -0.23 2.49
N ALA A 16 -3.68 -0.02 1.72
CA ALA A 16 -2.31 -0.11 2.24
C ALA A 16 -2.04 0.89 3.36
N LYS A 17 -2.48 2.15 3.21
CA LYS A 17 -2.35 3.17 4.26
C LYS A 17 -3.13 2.82 5.52
N GLU A 18 -4.37 2.35 5.38
CA GLU A 18 -5.19 1.93 6.53
C GLU A 18 -4.53 0.77 7.29
N MET A 19 -3.96 -0.20 6.57
CA MET A 19 -3.26 -1.31 7.19
C MET A 19 -1.93 -0.90 7.83
N LEU A 20 -1.20 0.05 7.22
CA LEU A 20 -0.02 0.66 7.85
C LEU A 20 -0.37 1.38 9.15
N ASP A 21 -1.48 2.14 9.15
CA ASP A 21 -1.99 2.84 10.34
C ASP A 21 -2.39 1.88 11.46
N LYS A 22 -2.94 0.72 11.10
CA LYS A 22 -3.24 -0.39 12.01
C LYS A 22 -2.00 -1.15 12.51
N GLY A 23 -0.81 -0.85 11.98
CA GLY A 23 0.44 -1.53 12.33
C GLY A 23 0.63 -2.90 11.65
N CYS A 24 -0.03 -3.16 10.52
CA CYS A 24 0.15 -4.41 9.77
C CYS A 24 1.54 -4.50 9.12
N GLY A 25 2.02 -5.74 8.97
CA GLY A 25 3.29 -6.02 8.32
C GLY A 25 3.24 -5.79 6.80
N MET A 26 4.39 -5.44 6.23
CA MET A 26 4.53 -5.16 4.78
C MET A 26 4.09 -6.35 3.90
N GLY A 27 4.39 -7.58 4.32
CA GLY A 27 3.99 -8.80 3.60
C GLY A 27 2.48 -8.95 3.49
N ASP A 28 1.76 -8.77 4.61
CA ASP A 28 0.31 -8.82 4.65
C ASP A 28 -0.30 -7.72 3.76
N ILE A 29 0.30 -6.52 3.80
CA ILE A 29 -0.15 -5.40 2.98
C ILE A 29 -0.01 -5.71 1.49
N MET A 30 1.12 -6.26 1.07
CA MET A 30 1.33 -6.63 -0.34
C MET A 30 0.39 -7.74 -0.80
N GLU A 31 0.15 -8.75 0.04
CA GLU A 31 -0.71 -9.88 -0.28
C GLU A 31 -2.17 -9.46 -0.49
N GLU A 32 -2.67 -8.62 0.42
CA GLU A 32 -4.05 -8.12 0.47
C GLU A 32 -4.31 -7.03 -0.58
N THR A 33 -3.39 -6.08 -0.75
CA THR A 33 -3.58 -4.96 -1.68
C THR A 33 -3.15 -5.27 -3.10
N LYS A 34 -2.47 -6.41 -3.33
CA LYS A 34 -1.81 -6.77 -4.59
C LYS A 34 -0.85 -5.69 -5.10
N LEU A 35 -0.40 -4.79 -4.22
CA LEU A 35 0.59 -3.79 -4.56
C LEU A 35 1.98 -4.43 -4.58
N SER A 36 2.79 -3.96 -5.52
CA SER A 36 4.22 -4.24 -5.50
C SER A 36 4.87 -3.62 -4.28
N GLU A 37 5.98 -4.21 -3.85
CA GLU A 37 6.76 -3.77 -2.70
C GLU A 37 7.09 -2.28 -2.75
N GLU A 38 7.49 -1.77 -3.93
CA GLU A 38 7.79 -0.34 -4.13
C GLU A 38 6.60 0.57 -3.79
N ASN A 39 5.38 0.17 -4.12
CA ASN A 39 4.19 0.97 -3.86
C ASN A 39 3.82 0.96 -2.38
N VAL A 40 3.95 -0.20 -1.72
CA VAL A 40 3.75 -0.31 -0.27
C VAL A 40 4.82 0.47 0.48
N MET A 41 6.08 0.43 0.02
CA MET A 41 7.18 1.20 0.58
C MET A 41 6.95 2.71 0.45
N LYS A 42 6.46 3.16 -0.72
CA LYS A 42 6.06 4.56 -0.94
C LYS A 42 4.92 4.96 0.00
N ALA A 43 3.94 4.09 0.23
CA ALA A 43 2.84 4.33 1.16
C ALA A 43 3.35 4.46 2.60
N LYS A 44 4.21 3.53 3.04
CA LYS A 44 4.84 3.53 4.36
C LYS A 44 5.67 4.78 4.59
N ARG A 45 6.55 5.12 3.64
CA ARG A 45 7.40 6.31 3.73
C ARG A 45 6.58 7.60 3.81
N LYS A 46 5.50 7.72 3.03
CA LYS A 46 4.58 8.87 3.13
C LYS A 46 3.82 8.95 4.45
N TRP A 47 3.58 7.80 5.09
CA TRP A 47 2.92 7.75 6.39
C TRP A 47 3.93 8.14 7.50
N GLU A 48 5.15 7.60 7.47
CA GLU A 48 6.23 7.95 8.41
C GLU A 48 6.65 9.43 8.32
N ASP A 49 6.67 10.01 7.11
CA ASP A 49 6.99 11.43 6.91
C ASP A 49 5.88 12.39 7.40
N ARG A 50 4.69 11.85 7.75
CA ARG A 50 3.55 12.60 8.31
C ARG A 50 3.48 12.56 9.85
N SER A 51 4.36 11.79 10.50
CA SER A 51 4.44 11.67 11.97
C SER A 51 5.47 12.59 12.60
#